data_AF-A0A379WKT7-F1
#
_entry.id   AF-A0A379WKT7-F1
#
_cell.length_a   1.000
_cell.length_b   1.000
_cell.length_c   1.000
_cell.angle_alpha   90.00
_cell.angle_beta   90.00
_cell.angle_gamma   90.00
#
_symmetry.space_group_name_H-M   'P 1'
#
loop_
_entity.id
_entity.type
_entity.pdbx_description
1 polymer ?
#
loop_
_entity_poly.entity_id
_entity_poly.type
_entity_poly.pdbx_seq_one_letter_code
_entity_poly.pdbx_strand_id
1 'polypeptide(L)' 'MPLLNQIAKPTLIIHAKDDPFMDHHVIPKAEDLPPQVEYQLTEHGGHVGFIGGTPLRPEMWLERRIPDWLTTYLEASS' A
#
# COMPACT_ATOMS: atom_id res chain seq x y z
N MET A 1 10.68 8.71 7.66
CA MET A 1 10.98 7.31 8.05
C MET A 1 12.42 6.96 7.66
N PRO A 2 13.40 6.93 8.59
CA PRO A 2 14.82 6.88 8.24
C PRO A 2 15.33 5.52 7.76
N LEU A 3 14.54 4.45 7.89
CA LEU A 3 14.94 3.07 7.57
C LEU A 3 14.40 2.55 6.23
N LEU A 4 13.54 3.32 5.54
CA LEU A 4 12.95 2.88 4.26
C LEU A 4 14.02 2.56 3.22
N ASN A 5 15.12 3.31 3.24
CA ASN A 5 16.28 3.10 2.38
C ASN A 5 17.01 1.76 2.58
N GLN A 6 16.77 1.05 3.70
CA GLN A 6 17.39 -0.23 4.01
C GLN A 6 16.56 -1.42 3.53
N ILE A 7 15.35 -1.20 3.03
CA ILE A 7 14.49 -2.28 2.52
C ILE A 7 15.16 -2.90 1.30
N ALA A 8 15.65 -4.13 1.41
CA ALA A 8 16.38 -4.82 0.33
C ALA A 8 15.50 -5.81 -0.47
N LYS A 9 14.24 -6.01 -0.07
CA LYS A 9 13.31 -6.94 -0.71
C LYS A 9 12.19 -6.17 -1.39
N PRO A 10 11.60 -6.70 -2.48
CA PRO A 10 10.38 -6.16 -3.04
C PRO A 10 9.35 -5.97 -1.92
N THR A 11 8.83 -4.76 -1.79
CA THR A 11 7.94 -4.39 -0.69
C THR A 11 6.84 -3.48 -1.22
N LEU A 12 5.59 -3.85 -0.98
CA LEU A 12 4.43 -3.00 -1.21
C LEU A 12 4.01 -2.34 0.11
N ILE A 13 3.98 -1.02 0.14
CA ILE A 13 3.44 -0.23 1.25
C ILE A 13 2.11 0.35 0.79
N ILE A 14 1.03 0.00 1.48
CA ILE A 14 -0.31 0.55 1.23
C ILE A 14 -0.71 1.40 2.42
N HIS A 15 -0.98 2.67 2.17
CA HIS A 15 -1.43 3.63 3.18
C HIS A 15 -2.72 4.30 2.72
N ALA A 16 -3.51 4.78 3.67
CA ALA A 16 -4.61 5.69 3.40
C ALA A 16 -4.37 7.04 4.07
N LYS A 17 -4.77 8.09 3.38
CA LYS A 17 -4.63 9.48 3.86
C LYS A 17 -5.63 9.82 4.96
N ASP A 18 -6.76 9.12 5.00
CA ASP A 18 -7.83 9.28 6.00
C ASP A 18 -7.64 8.41 7.25
N ASP A 19 -6.50 7.72 7.38
CA ASP A 19 -6.18 6.93 8.57
C ASP A 19 -5.92 7.87 9.77
N PRO A 20 -6.75 7.82 10.85
CA PRO A 20 -6.61 8.72 11.99
C PRO A 20 -5.35 8.47 12.82
N PHE A 21 -4.64 7.36 12.59
CA PHE A 21 -3.39 7.03 13.26
C PHE A 21 -2.16 7.49 12.48
N MET A 22 -2.34 8.05 11.28
CA MET A 22 -1.24 8.49 10.42
C MET A 22 -1.23 10.01 10.28
N ASP A 23 -0.10 10.63 10.62
CA ASP A 23 0.14 12.05 10.34
C ASP A 23 0.49 12.22 8.85
N HIS A 24 -0.09 13.20 8.16
CA HIS A 24 0.21 13.51 6.76
C HIS A 24 1.71 13.75 6.52
N HIS A 25 2.45 14.16 7.55
CA HIS A 25 3.90 14.32 7.51
C HIS A 25 4.69 13.00 7.39
N VAL A 26 4.05 11.83 7.58
CA VAL A 26 4.70 10.51 7.44
C VAL A 26 4.62 9.93 6.03
N ILE A 27 3.89 10.59 5.12
CA ILE A 27 3.81 10.18 3.71
C ILE A 27 5.19 10.43 3.08
N PRO A 28 5.95 9.38 2.73
CA PRO A 28 7.26 9.55 2.11
C PRO A 28 7.09 10.16 0.73
N LYS A 29 8.05 10.98 0.31
CA LYS A 29 8.12 11.38 -1.08
C LYS A 29 8.61 10.20 -1.91
N ALA A 30 8.18 10.13 -3.17
CA ALA A 30 8.62 9.08 -4.09
C ALA A 30 10.16 9.03 -4.24
N GLU A 31 10.83 10.18 -4.13
CA GLU A 31 12.30 10.31 -4.19
C GLU A 31 13.03 9.66 -3.00
N ASP A 32 12.36 9.48 -1.86
CA ASP A 32 12.94 8.90 -0.65
C ASP A 32 12.78 7.37 -0.59
N LEU A 33 12.06 6.78 -1.56
CA LEU A 33 11.76 5.37 -1.61
C LEU A 33 12.76 4.62 -2.49
N PRO A 34 13.31 3.48 -2.02
CA PRO A 34 14.09 2.60 -2.88
C PRO A 34 13.27 2.09 -4.07
N PRO A 35 13.92 1.74 -5.19
CA PRO A 35 13.22 1.26 -6.39
C PRO A 35 12.48 -0.07 -6.18
N GLN A 36 12.89 -0.88 -5.20
CA GLN A 36 12.17 -2.11 -4.79
C GLN A 36 10.95 -1.86 -3.90
N VAL A 37 10.68 -0.61 -3.50
CA VAL A 37 9.53 -0.25 -2.68
C VAL A 37 8.47 0.38 -3.56
N GLU A 38 7.33 -0.29 -3.66
CA GLU A 38 6.13 0.28 -4.25
C GLU A 38 5.29 0.93 -3.15
N TYR A 39 4.90 2.19 -3.33
CA TYR A 39 4.08 2.93 -2.36
C TYR A 39 2.74 3.31 -2.98
N GLN A 40 1.67 2.80 -2.41
CA GLN A 40 0.30 3.06 -2.83
C GLN A 40 -0.44 3.83 -1.73
N LEU A 41 -0.72 5.11 -2.01
CA LEU A 41 -1.56 5.94 -1.16
C LEU A 41 -2.99 5.93 -1.68
N THR A 42 -3.96 5.64 -0.80
CA THR A 42 -5.38 5.83 -1.09
C THR A 42 -5.89 7.10 -0.42
N GLU A 43 -6.78 7.83 -1.10
CA GLU A 43 -7.40 9.03 -0.51
C GLU A 43 -8.34 8.65 0.64
N HIS A 44 -9.01 7.49 0.54
CA HIS A 44 -9.99 7.02 1.51
C HIS A 44 -9.90 5.52 1.76
N GLY A 45 -10.55 5.11 2.86
CA GLY A 45 -10.88 3.71 3.14
C GLY A 45 -9.90 2.99 4.04
N GLY A 46 -8.82 3.63 4.52
CA GLY A 46 -7.87 2.95 5.41
C GLY A 46 -8.46 2.63 6.78
N HIS A 47 -9.22 3.57 7.35
CA HIS A 47 -9.80 3.44 8.69
C HIS A 47 -10.75 2.23 8.84
N VAL A 48 -11.40 1.81 7.76
CA VAL A 48 -12.37 0.70 7.75
C VAL A 48 -11.81 -0.59 7.14
N GLY A 49 -10.49 -0.70 6.93
CA GLY A 49 -9.85 -1.91 6.42
C GLY A 49 -9.69 -1.95 4.89
N PHE A 50 -9.40 -0.80 4.29
CA PHE A 50 -9.22 -0.64 2.84
C PHE A 50 -10.48 -1.06 2.06
N ILE A 51 -11.61 -0.49 2.46
CA ILE A 51 -12.91 -0.68 1.79
C ILE A 51 -13.13 0.48 0.83
N GLY A 52 -13.32 0.15 -0.45
CA GLY A 52 -13.68 1.08 -1.51
C GLY A 52 -15.13 0.90 -1.95
N GLY A 53 -15.46 1.45 -3.12
CA GLY A 53 -16.79 1.31 -3.69
C GLY A 53 -17.80 2.31 -3.11
N THR A 54 -19.08 1.91 -3.08
CA THR A 54 -20.17 2.77 -2.57
C THR A 54 -20.71 2.21 -1.27
N PRO A 55 -21.37 3.00 -0.41
CA PRO A 55 -21.97 2.47 0.83
C PRO A 55 -22.95 1.30 0.61
N LEU A 56 -23.60 1.24 -0.55
CA LEU A 56 -24.52 0.16 -0.96
C LEU A 56 -23.80 -1.06 -1.57
N ARG A 57 -22.55 -0.90 -2.00
CA ARG A 57 -21.69 -1.94 -2.58
C ARG A 57 -20.25 -1.72 -2.10
N PRO A 58 -19.94 -2.10 -0.86
CA PRO A 58 -18.59 -2.00 -0.34
C PRO A 58 -17.69 -2.99 -1.09
N GLU A 59 -16.47 -2.55 -1.37
CA GLU A 59 -15.48 -3.33 -2.11
C GLU A 59 -14.24 -3.54 -1.24
N MET A 60 -14.02 -4.77 -0.78
CA MET A 60 -12.81 -5.17 -0.04
C MET A 60 -11.63 -5.32 -1.02
N TRP A 61 -11.15 -4.22 -1.59
CA TRP A 61 -10.21 -4.26 -2.72
C TRP A 61 -8.82 -4.75 -2.32
N LEU A 62 -8.43 -4.62 -1.04
CA LEU A 62 -7.14 -5.11 -0.54
C LEU A 62 -6.95 -6.61 -0.75
N GLU A 63 -8.03 -7.39 -0.64
CA GLU A 63 -8.03 -8.84 -0.84
C GLU A 63 -7.70 -9.24 -2.27
N ARG A 64 -7.90 -8.35 -3.25
CA ARG A 64 -7.46 -8.53 -4.63
C ARG A 64 -6.06 -7.97 -4.85
N ARG A 65 -5.79 -6.78 -4.32
CA ARG A 65 -4.50 -6.10 -4.53
C ARG A 65 -3.30 -6.89 -4.03
N ILE A 66 -3.41 -7.53 -2.86
CA ILE A 66 -2.31 -8.29 -2.27
C ILE A 66 -1.94 -9.51 -3.14
N PRO A 67 -2.88 -10.40 -3.50
CA PRO A 67 -2.61 -11.48 -4.45
C PRO A 67 -2.08 -11.00 -5.80
N ASP A 68 -2.66 -9.93 -6.37
CA ASP A 68 -2.21 -9.39 -7.66
C ASP A 68 -0.74 -8.97 -7.60
N TRP A 69 -0.31 -8.35 -6.49
CA TRP A 69 1.09 -8.00 -6.26
C TRP A 69 1.97 -9.24 -6.06
N LEU A 70 1.55 -10.18 -5.22
CA LEU A 70 2.36 -11.35 -4.91
C LEU A 70 2.58 -12.24 -6.15
N THR A 71 1.56 -12.36 -7.00
CA THR A 71 1.62 -13.15 -8.23
C THR A 71 2.77 -12.72 -9.14
N THR A 72 3.10 -11.42 -9.21
CA THR A 72 4.24 -10.93 -10.02
C THR A 72 5.60 -11.46 -9.55
N TYR A 73 5.69 -11.94 -8.31
CA TYR A 73 6.93 -12.51 -7.74
C TYR A 73 6.86 -14.03 -7.56
N LEU A 74 5.66 -14.60 -7.43
CA LEU A 74 5.47 -16.04 -7.24
C LEU A 74 5.48 -16.83 -8.56
N GLU A 75 4.92 -16.27 -9.65
CA GLU A 75 4.92 -16.94 -10.95
C GLU A 75 6.30 -17.01 -11.62
N ALA A 76 7.24 -16.16 -11.18
CA ALA A 76 8.63 -16.18 -11.65
C ALA A 76 9.43 -17.41 -11.17
N SER A 77 8.83 -18.30 -10.37
CA SER A 77 9.48 -19.50 -9.81
C SER A 77 9.02 -20.83 -10.44
N SER A 78 8.31 -20.82 -11.58
CA SER A 78 7.90 -22.03 -12.32
C SER A 78 8.81 -22.34 -13.51
#